data_AF-A0A918IFZ8-F1
#
_entry.id   AF-A0A918IFZ8-F1
#
_cell.length_a   1.000
_cell.length_b   1.000
_cell.length_c   1.000
_cell.angle_alpha   90.00
_cell.angle_beta   90.00
_cell.angle_gamma   90.00
#
_symmetry.space_group_name_H-M   'P 1'
#
loop_
_entity.id
_entity.type
_entity.pdbx_description
1 polymer ?
#
loop_
_entity_poly.entity_id
_entity_poly.type
_entity_poly.pdbx_seq_one_letter_code
_entity_poly.pdbx_strand_id
1 'polypeptide(L)' 'MSTGRAIDAIACQYRTGTSRIELPDHFGSWKRAHNRLRRWTLDGTWEKVFIWPWTDCLRLAGRDP' A
#
# COMPACT_ATOMS: atom_id res chain seq x y z
N MET A 1 3.73 -8.43 6.06
CA MET A 1 2.88 -8.06 4.91
C MET A 1 3.82 -7.66 3.78
N SER A 2 3.70 -8.33 2.64
CA SER A 2 4.46 -7.98 1.43
C SER A 2 4.00 -6.62 0.91
N THR A 3 4.86 -5.93 0.15
CA THR A 3 4.51 -4.67 -0.51
C THR A 3 3.22 -4.76 -1.31
N GLY A 4 3.08 -5.79 -2.15
CA GLY A 4 1.89 -5.97 -2.98
C GLY A 4 0.61 -5.95 -2.14
N ARG A 5 0.59 -6.73 -1.06
CA ARG A 5 -0.55 -6.74 -0.11
C ARG A 5 -0.80 -5.40 0.56
N ALA A 6 0.23 -4.58 0.79
CA ALA A 6 0.06 -3.22 1.30
C ALA A 6 -0.65 -2.32 0.29
N ILE A 7 -0.18 -2.34 -0.96
CA ILE A 7 -0.75 -1.57 -2.06
C ILE A 7 -2.18 -2.02 -2.32
N ASP A 8 -2.43 -3.32 -2.37
CA ASP A 8 -3.76 -3.88 -2.60
C ASP A 8 -4.73 -3.51 -1.47
N ALA A 9 -4.28 -3.56 -0.21
CA ALA A 9 -5.08 -3.13 0.95
C ALA A 9 -5.49 -1.65 0.84
N ILE A 10 -4.51 -0.78 0.53
CA ILE A 10 -4.72 0.66 0.41
C ILE A 10 -5.65 0.94 -0.77
N ALA A 11 -5.40 0.33 -1.93
CA ALA A 11 -6.22 0.47 -3.14
C ALA A 11 -7.66 -0.01 -2.91
N CYS A 12 -7.85 -1.11 -2.16
CA CYS A 12 -9.16 -1.59 -1.77
C CYS A 12 -9.90 -0.51 -0.98
N GLN A 13 -9.33 0.01 0.12
CA GLN A 13 -9.97 1.07 0.91
C GLN A 13 -10.38 2.29 0.07
N TYR A 14 -9.52 2.78 -0.82
CA TYR A 14 -9.84 3.94 -1.65
C TYR A 14 -10.90 3.65 -2.72
N ARG A 15 -10.96 2.44 -3.27
CA ARG A 15 -11.93 2.08 -4.32
C ARG A 15 -13.30 1.72 -3.77
N THR A 16 -13.35 0.97 -2.68
CA THR A 16 -14.60 0.41 -2.13
C THR A 16 -15.12 1.21 -0.94
N GLY A 17 -14.34 2.16 -0.41
CA GLY A 17 -14.69 2.86 0.83
C GLY A 17 -14.73 1.93 2.03
N THR A 18 -14.14 0.73 1.94
CA THR A 18 -14.19 -0.28 3.00
C THR A 18 -13.62 0.32 4.27
N SER A 19 -14.42 0.25 5.34
CA SER A 19 -14.01 0.70 6.66
C SER A 19 -12.68 0.03 7.01
N ARG A 20 -11.74 0.83 7.52
CA ARG A 20 -10.43 0.42 8.03
C ARG A 20 -10.49 -0.82 8.94
N ILE A 21 -11.61 -1.01 9.64
CA ILE A 21 -11.84 -2.09 10.61
C ILE A 21 -12.25 -3.40 9.93
N GLU A 22 -12.89 -3.33 8.76
CA GLU A 22 -13.42 -4.47 8.03
C GLU A 22 -12.50 -4.96 6.91
N LEU A 23 -11.23 -4.53 6.92
CA LEU A 23 -10.29 -4.98 5.90
C LEU A 23 -10.13 -6.50 5.99
N PRO A 24 -10.38 -7.24 4.89
CA PRO A 24 -10.26 -8.69 4.90
C PRO A 24 -8.85 -9.17 5.31
N ASP A 25 -8.78 -10.22 6.12
CA ASP A 25 -7.53 -10.76 6.68
C ASP A 25 -6.49 -11.18 5.62
N HIS A 26 -6.92 -11.48 4.39
CA HIS A 26 -6.03 -11.86 3.30
C HIS A 26 -5.09 -10.74 2.85
N PHE A 27 -5.47 -9.47 3.07
CA PHE A 27 -4.58 -8.32 2.88
C PHE A 27 -3.54 -8.19 4.00
N GLY A 28 -3.79 -8.80 5.16
CA GLY A 28 -2.98 -8.68 6.36
C GLY A 28 -3.33 -7.44 7.18
N SER A 29 -2.48 -7.12 8.18
CA SER A 29 -2.78 -6.05 9.14
C SER A 29 -2.87 -4.66 8.47
N TRP A 30 -4.07 -4.06 8.47
CA TRP A 30 -4.28 -2.69 8.03
C TRP A 30 -3.34 -1.69 8.71
N LYS A 31 -3.05 -1.87 10.01
CA LYS A 31 -2.11 -1.01 10.75
C LYS A 31 -0.74 -0.98 10.08
N ARG A 32 -0.29 -2.12 9.53
CA ARG A 32 0.99 -2.24 8.82
C ARG A 32 0.92 -1.58 7.44
N ALA A 33 -0.20 -1.68 6.73
CA ALA A 33 -0.43 -1.00 5.44
C ALA A 33 -0.46 0.52 5.61
N HIS A 34 -1.24 1.01 6.57
CA HIS A 34 -1.33 2.43 6.90
C HIS A 34 0.00 3.04 7.33
N ASN A 35 0.80 2.32 8.14
CA ASN A 35 2.13 2.81 8.53
C ASN A 35 3.12 2.86 7.37
N ARG A 36 2.90 2.05 6.33
CA ARG A 36 3.72 2.06 5.11
C ARG A 36 3.26 3.16 4.16
N LEU A 37 1.95 3.29 3.96
CA LEU A 37 1.34 4.42 3.26
C LEU A 37 1.87 5.75 3.80
N ARG A 38 1.83 5.93 5.13
CA ARG A 38 2.35 7.15 5.76
C ARG A 38 3.82 7.41 5.44
N ARG A 39 4.67 6.37 5.41
CA ARG A 39 6.09 6.53 5.05
C ARG A 39 6.24 6.91 3.58
N TRP A 40 5.56 6.21 2.69
CA TRP A 40 5.61 6.48 1.26
C TRP A 40 5.06 7.85 0.87
N THR A 41 4.06 8.35 1.58
CA THR A 41 3.58 9.73 1.39
C THR A 41 4.59 10.76 1.88
N LEU A 42 5.36 10.46 2.94
CA LEU A 42 6.37 11.37 3.46
C LEU A 42 7.64 11.40 2.60
N ASP A 43 8.03 10.28 2.00
CA ASP A 43 9.26 10.16 1.21
C ASP A 43 9.06 10.34 -0.30
N GLY A 44 7.83 10.60 -0.74
CA GLY A 44 7.50 10.81 -2.15
C GLY A 44 7.38 9.52 -2.98
N THR A 45 7.40 8.35 -2.33
CA THR A 45 7.25 7.04 -2.99
C THR A 45 5.81 6.80 -3.41
N TRP A 46 4.84 7.31 -2.66
CA TRP A 46 3.42 7.08 -2.94
C TRP A 46 3.01 7.67 -4.28
N GLU A 47 3.49 8.87 -4.58
CA GLU A 47 3.29 9.56 -5.86
C GLU A 47 3.85 8.72 -7.00
N LYS A 48 5.03 8.11 -6.80
CA LYS A 48 5.65 7.23 -7.79
C LYS A 48 4.83 5.96 -8.02
N VAL A 49 4.27 5.36 -6.97
CA VAL A 49 3.44 4.15 -7.12
C VAL A 49 2.24 4.36 -8.08
N PHE A 50 1.75 5.59 -8.26
CA PHE A 50 0.65 5.88 -9.19
C PHE A 50 1.06 6.16 -10.65
N ILE A 51 2.28 6.60 -10.90
CA ILE A 51 2.75 6.90 -12.26
C ILE A 51 3.38 5.70 -12.97
N TRP A 52 3.79 4.67 -12.24
CA TRP A 52 4.46 3.50 -12.82
C TRP A 52 3.49 2.33 -13.08
N PRO A 53 3.76 1.50 -14.11
CA PRO A 53 3.05 0.24 -14.30
C PRO A 53 3.17 -0.64 -13.05
N TRP A 54 2.09 -1.33 -12.67
CA TRP A 54 2.00 -2.14 -11.43
C TRP A 54 3.17 -3.12 -11.22
N THR A 55 3.79 -3.59 -12.31
CA THR A 55 5.00 -4.43 -12.29
C THR A 55 6.23 -3.74 -11.70
N ASP A 56 6.38 -2.43 -11.88
CA ASP A 56 7.53 -1.66 -11.37
C ASP A 56 7.32 -1.15 -9.94
N CYS A 57 6.07 -1.12 -9.44
CA CYS A 57 5.76 -0.72 -8.07
C CYS A 57 6.45 -1.60 -7.01
N LEU A 58 6.60 -2.91 -7.29
CA LEU A 58 7.32 -3.84 -6.40
C LEU A 58 8.81 -3.50 -6.26
N ARG A 59 9.42 -2.93 -7.30
CA ARG A 59 10.85 -2.58 -7.34
C ARG A 59 11.17 -1.32 -6.54
N LEU A 60 10.25 -0.35 -6.53
CA LEU A 60 10.36 0.86 -5.69
C LEU A 60 10.21 0.53 -4.21
N ALA A 61 9.25 -0.33 -3.87
CA ALA A 61 9.01 -0.70 -2.49
C ALA A 61 9.98 -1.74 -1.91
N GLY A 62 10.74 -2.43 -2.76
CA GLY A 62 11.89 -3.24 -2.35
C GLY A 62 13.09 -2.41 -1.89
N ARG A 63 13.03 -1.07 -2.05
CA ARG A 63 14.02 -0.10 -1.58
C ARG A 63 13.67 0.52 -0.21
N ASP A 64 12.63 0.03 0.47
CA ASP A 64 12.36 0.37 1.86
C ASP A 64 13.45 -0.25 2.76
N PRO A 65 14.11 0.53 3.64
CA PRO A 65 15.00 -0.02 4.67
C PRO A 65 14.25 -0.85 5.73
#